data_AF-A0A960QAX9-F1
#
_entry.id   AF-A0A960QAX9-F1
#
_cell.length_a   1.000
_cell.length_b   1.000
_cell.length_c   1.000
_cell.angle_alpha   90.00
_cell.angle_beta   90.00
_cell.angle_gamma   90.00
#
_symmetry.space_group_name_H-M   'P 1'
#
loop_
_entity.id
_entity.type
_entity.pdbx_description
1 polymer ?
#
loop_
_entity_poly.entity_id
_entity_poly.type
_entity_poly.pdbx_seq_one_letter_code
_entity_poly.pdbx_strand_id
1 'polypeptide(L)'
;MKHVLLSLLLVGTTAQASLAEIGAIDAVPAATLLLPYFEVDSVPGGPATLFSINNASAAPALAHVTLWTDLSRPTLDFDVYLTGYDVVTINLGDLFATGAIPQTGPNFDPGDDAITPGAPGDFSLPDVNFPGCTFPLPAQIPVSLQNYIRALHSGGPAPGGFANAGLCGGIDHADGIYRGYVTIDVANACSLEFPANPGYFVNGGQGIAANDNVLWGDYFLVDPGNNFAQGDPLVHIEAANAGFWSPGDYTFYGRYVGFDASDNREPLATLWAARYFAGTVDTFDEESSIICWRDTGRDESGFFTCGTTPSPFPLGINQTVVFDEQENLVVSETSPFSPPPILPDFIPCPWEATRETASRFGSIFDFGWIYLNLNTIVGSPSDPVKQSFVTTAHSASGLFSVGYQAVHYDSALDKRFQVTVEPRDELLP
;
A
#
# COMPACT_ATOMS: atom_id res chain seq x y z
N MET A 1 -35.01 45.62 -41.92
CA MET A 1 -34.68 44.96 -40.65
C MET A 1 -34.67 43.46 -40.90
N LYS A 2 -33.49 42.86 -41.00
CA LYS A 2 -33.29 41.41 -41.14
C LYS A 2 -32.52 40.97 -39.90
N HIS A 3 -33.18 40.25 -39.02
CA HIS A 3 -32.58 39.74 -37.79
C HIS A 3 -31.62 38.60 -38.14
N VAL A 4 -30.37 38.76 -37.71
CA VAL A 4 -29.34 37.73 -37.67
C VAL A 4 -29.68 36.81 -36.49
N LEU A 5 -29.97 35.53 -36.76
CA LEU A 5 -29.90 34.49 -35.74
C LEU A 5 -28.50 33.87 -35.82
N LEU A 6 -27.68 34.16 -34.81
CA LEU A 6 -26.42 33.51 -34.56
C LEU A 6 -26.73 32.25 -33.73
N SER A 7 -26.67 31.09 -34.35
CA SER A 7 -26.76 29.79 -33.68
C SER A 7 -25.49 29.55 -32.88
N LEU A 8 -25.59 29.66 -31.56
CA LEU A 8 -24.54 29.26 -30.62
C LEU A 8 -24.49 27.72 -30.57
N LEU A 9 -23.49 27.13 -31.22
CA LEU A 9 -23.18 25.70 -31.08
C LEU A 9 -22.48 25.54 -29.72
N LEU A 10 -23.19 25.04 -28.70
CA LEU A 10 -22.55 24.49 -27.50
C LEU A 10 -21.84 23.20 -27.92
N VAL A 11 -20.52 23.27 -28.13
CA VAL A 11 -19.66 22.09 -28.13
C VAL A 11 -19.56 21.64 -26.69
N GLY A 12 -20.45 20.73 -26.28
CA GLY A 12 -20.29 19.99 -25.04
C GLY A 12 -19.04 19.13 -25.17
N THR A 13 -17.93 19.56 -24.59
CA THR A 13 -16.82 18.69 -24.28
C THR A 13 -17.34 17.67 -23.27
N THR A 14 -17.77 16.51 -23.74
CA THR A 14 -17.89 15.34 -22.87
C THR A 14 -16.49 15.11 -22.33
N ALA A 15 -16.26 15.42 -21.05
CA ALA A 15 -15.10 14.91 -20.35
C ALA A 15 -15.17 13.38 -20.51
N GLN A 16 -14.26 12.81 -21.32
CA GLN A 16 -14.05 11.38 -21.26
C GLN A 16 -13.53 11.13 -19.84
N ALA A 17 -14.31 10.41 -19.04
CA ALA A 17 -13.78 9.83 -17.82
C ALA A 17 -12.51 9.06 -18.21
N SER A 18 -11.44 9.20 -17.44
CA SER A 18 -10.29 8.32 -17.57
C SER A 18 -10.83 6.89 -17.47
N LEU A 19 -10.61 6.09 -18.51
CA LEU A 19 -10.95 4.68 -18.45
C LEU A 19 -9.85 4.02 -17.63
N ALA A 20 -10.27 3.28 -16.62
CA ALA A 20 -9.46 2.39 -15.83
C ALA A 20 -8.87 1.31 -16.77
N GLU A 21 -7.57 1.10 -16.74
CA GLU A 21 -6.84 0.21 -17.66
C GLU A 21 -6.06 -0.82 -16.85
N ILE A 22 -6.57 -2.06 -16.83
CA ILE A 22 -5.93 -3.17 -16.13
C ILE A 22 -4.45 -3.31 -16.51
N GLY A 23 -3.59 -3.27 -15.50
CA GLY A 23 -2.14 -3.35 -15.65
C GLY A 23 -1.46 -1.98 -15.76
N ALA A 24 -2.19 -0.89 -15.63
CA ALA A 24 -1.65 0.45 -15.38
C ALA A 24 -1.80 0.78 -13.89
N ILE A 25 -0.79 1.43 -13.30
CA ILE A 25 -0.93 1.98 -11.96
C ILE A 25 -1.45 3.41 -12.11
N ASP A 26 -2.77 3.56 -12.17
CA ASP A 26 -3.45 4.86 -12.31
C ASP A 26 -4.42 5.16 -11.15
N ALA A 27 -4.63 6.44 -10.89
CA ALA A 27 -5.45 6.91 -9.77
C ALA A 27 -6.94 6.98 -10.18
N VAL A 28 -7.55 5.83 -10.42
CA VAL A 28 -8.98 5.66 -10.77
C VAL A 28 -9.69 4.82 -9.72
N PRO A 29 -11.04 4.89 -9.58
CA PRO A 29 -11.74 4.07 -8.60
C PRO A 29 -11.39 2.58 -8.74
N ALA A 30 -11.18 1.92 -7.61
CA ALA A 30 -10.59 0.59 -7.51
C ALA A 30 -11.38 -0.32 -6.56
N ALA A 31 -11.18 -1.63 -6.67
CA ALA A 31 -11.81 -2.61 -5.78
C ALA A 31 -10.95 -2.87 -4.53
N THR A 32 -9.66 -2.55 -4.60
CA THR A 32 -8.72 -2.63 -3.49
C THR A 32 -7.90 -1.34 -3.43
N LEU A 33 -7.72 -0.78 -2.23
CA LEU A 33 -6.74 0.26 -1.96
C LEU A 33 -5.60 -0.33 -1.13
N LEU A 34 -4.36 0.04 -1.43
CA LEU A 34 -3.19 -0.30 -0.63
C LEU A 34 -2.56 0.99 -0.07
N LEU A 35 -2.45 1.06 1.25
CA LEU A 35 -1.53 1.95 1.96
C LEU A 35 -0.19 1.22 2.04
N PRO A 36 0.83 1.57 1.23
CA PRO A 36 2.02 0.75 1.06
C PRO A 36 2.87 0.67 2.33
N TYR A 37 2.78 1.68 3.18
CA TYR A 37 3.50 1.77 4.43
C TYR A 37 2.78 2.72 5.39
N PHE A 38 2.77 2.37 6.67
CA PHE A 38 2.43 3.29 7.75
C PHE A 38 3.50 3.25 8.84
N GLU A 39 3.59 4.35 9.57
CA GLU A 39 4.31 4.46 10.83
C GLU A 39 3.44 5.17 11.87
N VAL A 40 3.51 4.69 13.11
CA VAL A 40 2.89 5.29 14.28
C VAL A 40 3.84 5.20 15.45
N ASP A 41 4.19 6.34 16.04
CA ASP A 41 5.02 6.39 17.23
C ASP A 41 4.25 5.88 18.45
N SER A 42 4.92 5.04 19.25
CA SER A 42 4.42 4.62 20.56
C SER A 42 4.27 5.77 21.55
N VAL A 43 4.96 6.90 21.31
CA VAL A 43 4.89 8.13 22.10
C VAL A 43 3.87 9.11 21.49
N PRO A 44 2.92 9.64 22.28
CA PRO A 44 1.97 10.64 21.81
C PRO A 44 2.66 11.88 21.22
N GLY A 45 2.22 12.31 20.05
CA GLY A 45 2.76 13.48 19.34
C GLY A 45 3.96 13.19 18.44
N GLY A 46 4.42 11.94 18.36
CA GLY A 46 5.38 11.50 17.34
C GLY A 46 4.72 11.23 15.99
N PRO A 47 5.48 10.67 15.02
CA PRO A 47 4.98 10.33 13.69
C PRO A 47 3.70 9.49 13.73
N ALA A 48 2.78 9.76 12.81
CA ALA A 48 1.55 9.00 12.64
C ALA A 48 1.14 8.95 11.18
N THR A 49 0.26 8.00 10.86
CA THR A 49 -0.32 7.86 9.52
C THR A 49 -1.82 8.03 9.59
N LEU A 50 -2.37 8.80 8.66
CA LEU A 50 -3.81 8.93 8.44
C LEU A 50 -4.11 8.55 6.99
N PHE A 51 -5.28 7.99 6.73
CA PHE A 51 -5.73 7.72 5.37
C PHE A 51 -7.23 7.90 5.24
N SER A 52 -7.69 8.17 4.03
CA SER A 52 -9.09 8.30 3.67
C SER A 52 -9.56 7.12 2.84
N ILE A 53 -10.83 6.73 3.01
CA ILE A 53 -11.54 5.81 2.13
C ILE A 53 -12.75 6.55 1.60
N ASN A 54 -12.82 6.68 0.29
CA ASN A 54 -13.82 7.48 -0.39
C ASN A 54 -14.58 6.61 -1.37
N ASN A 55 -15.90 6.81 -1.45
CA ASN A 55 -16.76 6.14 -2.40
C ASN A 55 -16.94 7.01 -3.66
N ALA A 56 -16.60 6.48 -4.83
CA ALA A 56 -16.76 7.17 -6.12
C ALA A 56 -18.17 7.01 -6.72
N SER A 57 -19.05 6.26 -6.06
CA SER A 57 -20.38 5.90 -6.59
C SER A 57 -21.52 6.47 -5.74
N ALA A 58 -22.69 6.61 -6.36
CA ALA A 58 -23.91 6.99 -5.65
C ALA A 58 -24.45 5.86 -4.76
N ALA A 59 -24.09 4.60 -5.02
CA ALA A 59 -24.50 3.47 -4.20
C ALA A 59 -23.65 3.41 -2.92
N PRO A 60 -24.21 2.99 -1.77
CA PRO A 60 -23.37 2.70 -0.60
C PRO A 60 -22.39 1.57 -0.89
N ALA A 61 -21.23 1.62 -0.25
CA ALA A 61 -20.18 0.61 -0.33
C ALA A 61 -19.76 0.17 1.07
N LEU A 62 -19.30 -1.08 1.19
CA LEU A 62 -18.65 -1.58 2.39
C LEU A 62 -17.17 -1.78 2.08
N ALA A 63 -16.30 -1.24 2.92
CA ALA A 63 -14.86 -1.38 2.80
C ALA A 63 -14.35 -2.24 3.97
N HIS A 64 -13.69 -3.35 3.67
CA HIS A 64 -13.05 -4.21 4.65
C HIS A 64 -11.56 -3.84 4.76
N VAL A 65 -11.16 -3.36 5.92
CA VAL A 65 -9.81 -2.88 6.20
C VAL A 65 -9.01 -4.00 6.87
N THR A 66 -7.84 -4.34 6.35
CA THR A 66 -6.89 -5.26 6.99
C THR A 66 -5.56 -4.56 7.29
N LEU A 67 -5.14 -4.65 8.55
CA LEU A 67 -3.84 -4.19 9.03
C LEU A 67 -2.83 -5.34 8.97
N TRP A 68 -1.69 -5.09 8.31
CA TRP A 68 -0.62 -6.05 8.12
C TRP A 68 0.68 -5.57 8.75
N THR A 69 1.45 -6.45 9.37
CA THR A 69 2.82 -6.12 9.82
C THR A 69 3.76 -5.88 8.62
N ASP A 70 4.99 -5.42 8.91
CA ASP A 70 6.07 -5.29 7.92
C ASP A 70 6.49 -6.61 7.24
N LEU A 71 5.97 -7.75 7.69
CA LEU A 71 6.20 -9.10 7.16
C LEU A 71 4.89 -9.80 6.72
N SER A 72 3.84 -9.04 6.37
CA SER A 72 2.49 -9.49 5.97
C SER A 72 1.81 -10.51 6.87
N ARG A 73 1.95 -10.34 8.18
CA ARG A 73 1.08 -11.05 9.14
C ARG A 73 -0.16 -10.18 9.36
N PRO A 74 -1.36 -10.66 9.03
CA PRO A 74 -2.58 -9.90 9.29
C PRO A 74 -2.85 -9.89 10.81
N THR A 75 -3.14 -8.72 11.37
CA THR A 75 -3.25 -8.53 12.83
C THR A 75 -4.60 -8.01 13.29
N LEU A 76 -5.27 -7.23 12.45
CA LEU A 76 -6.54 -6.60 12.75
C LEU A 76 -7.31 -6.39 11.46
N ASP A 77 -8.60 -6.67 11.51
CA ASP A 77 -9.57 -6.31 10.49
C ASP A 77 -10.75 -5.55 11.11
N PHE A 78 -11.39 -4.73 10.28
CA PHE A 78 -12.69 -4.12 10.59
C PHE A 78 -13.35 -3.60 9.32
N ASP A 79 -14.67 -3.50 9.35
CA ASP A 79 -15.45 -2.96 8.24
C ASP A 79 -15.76 -1.47 8.44
N VAL A 80 -15.83 -0.76 7.32
CA VAL A 80 -16.22 0.66 7.22
C VAL A 80 -17.37 0.76 6.23
N TYR A 81 -18.49 1.30 6.67
CA TYR A 81 -19.62 1.60 5.80
C TYR A 81 -19.48 3.00 5.22
N LEU A 82 -19.64 3.12 3.91
CA LEU A 82 -19.63 4.37 3.17
C LEU A 82 -21.00 4.57 2.51
N THR A 83 -21.67 5.69 2.80
CA THR A 83 -22.84 6.09 2.01
C THR A 83 -22.42 6.46 0.57
N GLY A 84 -23.38 6.79 -0.30
CA GLY A 84 -23.06 7.25 -1.65
C GLY A 84 -22.22 8.53 -1.63
N TYR A 85 -21.07 8.53 -2.31
CA TYR A 85 -20.08 9.62 -2.34
C TYR A 85 -19.43 9.99 -1.00
N ASP A 86 -19.53 9.11 0.00
CA ASP A 86 -19.02 9.30 1.35
C ASP A 86 -17.48 9.26 1.41
N VAL A 87 -16.94 9.83 2.49
CA VAL A 87 -15.52 9.91 2.83
C VAL A 87 -15.34 9.62 4.32
N VAL A 88 -14.56 8.59 4.63
CA VAL A 88 -14.19 8.26 6.01
C VAL A 88 -12.68 8.37 6.17
N THR A 89 -12.23 9.14 7.15
CA THR A 89 -10.80 9.26 7.50
C THR A 89 -10.48 8.41 8.73
N ILE A 90 -9.38 7.66 8.66
CA ILE A 90 -8.85 6.83 9.73
C ILE A 90 -7.51 7.40 10.19
N ASN A 91 -7.37 7.63 11.49
CA ASN A 91 -6.11 7.99 12.12
C ASN A 91 -5.51 6.75 12.80
N LEU A 92 -4.43 6.20 12.23
CA LEU A 92 -3.76 5.04 12.83
C LEU A 92 -3.12 5.39 14.18
N GLY A 93 -2.76 6.66 14.42
CA GLY A 93 -2.33 7.14 15.73
C GLY A 93 -3.39 6.90 16.81
N ASP A 94 -4.64 7.26 16.54
CA ASP A 94 -5.75 7.06 17.48
C ASP A 94 -6.12 5.59 17.64
N LEU A 95 -6.06 4.81 16.55
CA LEU A 95 -6.26 3.36 16.55
C LEU A 95 -5.24 2.69 17.46
N PHE A 96 -3.94 2.97 17.27
CA PHE A 96 -2.90 2.37 18.10
C PHE A 96 -2.92 2.94 19.52
N ALA A 97 -3.22 4.22 19.76
CA ALA A 97 -3.16 4.83 21.10
C ALA A 97 -4.39 4.55 21.98
N THR A 98 -5.58 4.53 21.39
CA THR A 98 -6.85 4.43 22.14
C THR A 98 -7.76 3.30 21.67
N GLY A 99 -7.46 2.70 20.51
CA GLY A 99 -8.34 1.73 19.85
C GLY A 99 -9.47 2.35 19.07
N ALA A 100 -9.43 3.66 18.81
CA ALA A 100 -10.49 4.34 18.08
C ALA A 100 -10.46 3.96 16.60
N ILE A 101 -11.63 3.60 16.09
CA ILE A 101 -11.92 3.43 14.67
C ILE A 101 -13.20 4.20 14.35
N PRO A 102 -13.42 4.61 13.09
CA PRO A 102 -14.61 5.37 12.72
C PRO A 102 -15.89 4.60 13.02
N GLN A 103 -16.86 5.26 13.66
CA GLN A 103 -18.21 4.72 13.80
C GLN A 103 -18.97 4.99 12.51
N THR A 104 -19.35 3.95 11.78
CA THR A 104 -20.05 4.07 10.49
C THR A 104 -21.26 3.15 10.40
N GLY A 105 -22.12 3.40 9.43
CA GLY A 105 -23.32 2.60 9.16
C GLY A 105 -24.40 3.43 8.47
N PRO A 106 -25.52 2.81 8.05
CA PRO A 106 -26.68 3.54 7.56
C PRO A 106 -27.11 4.60 8.56
N ASN A 107 -27.16 5.86 8.15
CA ASN A 107 -27.48 7.02 9.00
C ASN A 107 -26.46 7.35 10.13
N PHE A 108 -25.23 6.86 10.04
CA PHE A 108 -24.12 7.14 10.98
C PHE A 108 -22.93 7.79 10.28
N ASP A 109 -23.19 8.72 9.36
CA ASP A 109 -22.16 9.50 8.66
C ASP A 109 -21.76 10.74 9.53
N PRO A 110 -20.47 10.94 9.86
CA PRO A 110 -19.96 12.16 10.46
C PRO A 110 -20.01 13.36 9.47
N GLY A 111 -21.22 13.79 9.14
CA GLY A 111 -21.48 14.86 8.18
C GLY A 111 -22.96 15.10 7.89
N ASP A 112 -23.83 14.16 8.27
CA ASP A 112 -25.27 14.24 8.02
C ASP A 112 -25.90 15.45 8.75
N ASP A 113 -26.64 16.26 7.99
CA ASP A 113 -27.32 17.45 8.51
C ASP A 113 -28.36 16.99 9.53
N ALA A 114 -28.26 17.52 10.75
CA ALA A 114 -29.13 17.20 11.88
C ALA A 114 -30.63 17.43 11.61
N ILE A 115 -30.98 18.04 10.47
CA ILE A 115 -32.35 18.30 10.01
C ILE A 115 -33.06 17.02 9.53
N THR A 116 -32.36 16.02 8.99
CA THR A 116 -32.93 14.71 8.64
C THR A 116 -31.89 13.58 8.77
N PRO A 117 -31.64 13.09 9.99
CA PRO A 117 -30.75 11.95 10.21
C PRO A 117 -31.20 10.76 9.34
N GLY A 118 -30.34 10.33 8.42
CA GLY A 118 -30.56 9.17 7.58
C GLY A 118 -31.23 9.40 6.23
N ALA A 119 -31.31 10.64 5.77
CA ALA A 119 -31.66 10.89 4.38
C ALA A 119 -30.37 10.78 3.53
N PRO A 120 -30.34 9.94 2.48
CA PRO A 120 -29.25 10.00 1.51
C PRO A 120 -29.12 11.42 0.99
N GLY A 121 -27.89 11.92 0.80
CA GLY A 121 -27.66 13.19 0.12
C GLY A 121 -28.36 13.21 -1.25
N ASP A 122 -28.63 14.38 -1.81
CA ASP A 122 -29.42 14.55 -3.04
C ASP A 122 -28.93 13.73 -4.25
N PHE A 123 -27.66 13.28 -4.22
CA PHE A 123 -27.01 12.48 -5.27
C PHE A 123 -26.78 11.01 -4.87
N SER A 124 -27.03 10.65 -3.61
CA SER A 124 -26.79 9.30 -3.08
C SER A 124 -28.03 8.42 -3.27
N LEU A 125 -27.81 7.15 -3.59
CA LEU A 125 -28.84 6.13 -3.58
C LEU A 125 -29.23 5.78 -2.13
N PRO A 126 -30.40 5.17 -1.90
CA PRO A 126 -30.78 4.71 -0.58
C PRO A 126 -29.76 3.77 0.03
N ASP A 127 -29.53 3.93 1.34
CA ASP A 127 -28.71 3.03 2.13
C ASP A 127 -29.19 1.57 2.06
N VAL A 128 -28.25 0.64 2.16
CA VAL A 128 -28.51 -0.80 2.15
C VAL A 128 -27.91 -1.46 3.38
N ASN A 129 -28.53 -2.56 3.81
CA ASN A 129 -27.94 -3.40 4.84
C ASN A 129 -27.09 -4.49 4.18
N PHE A 130 -25.78 -4.42 4.37
CA PHE A 130 -24.88 -5.50 3.99
C PHE A 130 -25.06 -6.70 4.93
N PRO A 131 -25.06 -7.94 4.41
CA PRO A 131 -25.07 -9.15 5.23
C PRO A 131 -23.97 -9.17 6.29
N GLY A 132 -24.21 -9.81 7.43
CA GLY A 132 -23.24 -9.93 8.53
C GLY A 132 -23.05 -8.67 9.37
N CYS A 133 -23.46 -7.49 8.88
CA CYS A 133 -23.27 -6.24 9.59
C CYS A 133 -24.29 -6.02 10.72
N THR A 134 -23.82 -5.48 11.84
CA THR A 134 -24.64 -4.97 12.93
C THR A 134 -24.32 -3.49 13.11
N PHE A 135 -25.29 -2.62 12.83
CA PHE A 135 -25.09 -1.17 12.84
C PHE A 135 -25.51 -0.51 14.18
N PRO A 136 -24.85 0.59 14.59
CA PRO A 136 -23.63 1.13 13.98
C PRO A 136 -22.45 0.16 14.13
N LEU A 137 -21.55 0.18 13.17
CA LEU A 137 -20.33 -0.63 13.22
C LEU A 137 -19.50 -0.25 14.46
N PRO A 138 -18.69 -1.18 14.99
CA PRO A 138 -17.87 -0.92 16.17
C PRO A 138 -16.97 0.31 15.97
N ALA A 139 -16.94 1.20 16.96
CA ALA A 139 -16.13 2.42 16.95
C ALA A 139 -14.83 2.30 17.78
N GLN A 140 -14.62 1.14 18.40
CA GLN A 140 -13.54 0.90 19.35
C GLN A 140 -13.12 -0.56 19.31
N ILE A 141 -11.82 -0.81 19.18
CA ILE A 141 -11.26 -2.15 19.36
C ILE A 141 -10.98 -2.43 20.86
N PRO A 142 -11.18 -3.68 21.33
CA PRO A 142 -10.91 -4.03 22.73
C PRO A 142 -9.45 -3.78 23.13
N VAL A 143 -9.21 -3.41 24.40
CA VAL A 143 -7.86 -3.17 24.94
C VAL A 143 -6.92 -4.36 24.75
N SER A 144 -7.44 -5.60 24.81
CA SER A 144 -6.65 -6.80 24.53
C SER A 144 -6.13 -6.83 23.09
N LEU A 145 -6.94 -6.40 22.12
CA LEU A 145 -6.58 -6.32 20.71
C LEU A 145 -5.64 -5.14 20.44
N GLN A 146 -5.82 -4.01 21.14
CA GLN A 146 -4.86 -2.90 21.11
C GLN A 146 -3.47 -3.33 21.56
N ASN A 147 -3.37 -4.05 22.68
CA ASN A 147 -2.10 -4.58 23.17
C ASN A 147 -1.49 -5.60 22.20
N TYR A 148 -2.34 -6.38 21.51
CA TYR A 148 -1.94 -7.35 20.51
C TYR A 148 -1.31 -6.68 19.28
N ILE A 149 -1.98 -5.70 18.67
CA ILE A 149 -1.44 -4.99 17.50
C ILE A 149 -0.17 -4.20 17.86
N ARG A 150 -0.13 -3.52 19.02
CA ARG A 150 1.09 -2.81 19.46
C ARG A 150 2.28 -3.74 19.58
N ALA A 151 2.07 -4.92 20.17
CA ALA A 151 3.14 -5.91 20.31
C ALA A 151 3.65 -6.38 18.94
N LEU A 152 2.75 -6.80 18.04
CA LEU A 152 3.15 -7.38 16.76
C LEU A 152 3.78 -6.37 15.80
N HIS A 153 3.27 -5.13 15.75
CA HIS A 153 3.78 -4.07 14.88
C HIS A 153 5.06 -3.40 15.40
N SER A 154 5.44 -3.64 16.66
CA SER A 154 6.76 -3.28 17.21
C SER A 154 7.76 -4.43 17.17
N GLY A 155 7.41 -5.57 16.57
CA GLY A 155 8.25 -6.77 16.53
C GLY A 155 8.29 -7.59 17.83
N GLY A 156 7.45 -7.24 18.80
CA GLY A 156 7.29 -7.96 20.05
C GLY A 156 6.38 -9.21 19.94
N PRO A 157 6.42 -10.09 20.96
CA PRO A 157 5.58 -11.29 21.00
C PRO A 157 4.11 -10.95 21.25
N ALA A 158 3.21 -11.67 20.58
CA ALA A 158 1.78 -11.61 20.87
C ALA A 158 1.51 -11.90 22.36
N PRO A 159 0.67 -11.08 23.03
CA PRO A 159 0.31 -11.30 24.43
C PRO A 159 -0.48 -12.60 24.63
N GLY A 160 -0.55 -13.05 25.89
CA GLY A 160 -1.37 -14.21 26.25
C GLY A 160 -2.85 -13.99 25.95
N GLY A 161 -3.56 -15.06 25.57
CA GLY A 161 -4.98 -15.04 25.21
C GLY A 161 -5.28 -15.12 23.72
N PHE A 162 -4.24 -15.06 22.87
CA PHE A 162 -4.32 -15.27 21.43
C PHE A 162 -3.71 -16.62 21.04
N ALA A 163 -4.16 -17.20 19.92
CA ALA A 163 -3.70 -18.52 19.46
C ALA A 163 -2.19 -18.57 19.16
N ASN A 164 -1.62 -17.42 18.78
CA ASN A 164 -0.20 -17.20 18.49
C ASN A 164 0.57 -16.59 19.68
N ALA A 165 0.05 -16.68 20.91
CA ALA A 165 0.71 -16.10 22.09
C ALA A 165 2.19 -16.52 22.19
N GLY A 166 3.08 -15.55 22.37
CA GLY A 166 4.53 -15.74 22.40
C GLY A 166 5.22 -15.79 21.03
N LEU A 167 4.48 -15.77 19.92
CA LEU A 167 5.02 -15.64 18.56
C LEU A 167 5.05 -14.17 18.12
N CYS A 168 5.93 -13.87 17.17
CA CYS A 168 6.12 -12.54 16.60
C CYS A 168 5.46 -12.44 15.22
N GLY A 169 5.08 -11.21 14.86
CA GLY A 169 4.46 -10.88 13.58
C GLY A 169 5.26 -9.93 12.71
N GLY A 170 6.17 -9.14 13.30
CA GLY A 170 7.00 -8.16 12.60
C GLY A 170 8.44 -8.16 13.10
N ILE A 171 9.27 -7.29 12.52
CA ILE A 171 10.65 -7.09 12.95
C ILE A 171 10.71 -6.06 14.09
N ASP A 172 11.59 -6.29 15.07
CA ASP A 172 11.93 -5.29 16.08
C ASP A 172 13.05 -4.39 15.53
N HIS A 173 12.68 -3.15 15.19
CA HIS A 173 13.61 -2.13 14.70
C HIS A 173 14.23 -1.29 15.82
N ALA A 174 13.87 -1.56 17.09
CA ALA A 174 14.38 -0.91 18.29
C ALA A 174 14.21 0.63 18.33
N ASP A 175 13.17 1.15 17.70
CA ASP A 175 12.90 2.59 17.55
C ASP A 175 11.56 3.06 18.14
N GLY A 176 10.74 2.15 18.66
CA GLY A 176 9.45 2.50 19.26
C GLY A 176 8.36 2.89 18.26
N ILE A 177 8.55 2.58 16.97
CA ILE A 177 7.56 2.81 15.92
C ILE A 177 6.80 1.52 15.62
N TYR A 178 5.47 1.61 15.59
CA TYR A 178 4.59 0.61 15.01
C TYR A 178 4.54 0.82 13.50
N ARG A 179 4.80 -0.23 12.72
CA ARG A 179 4.84 -0.14 11.25
C ARG A 179 4.16 -1.30 10.56
N GLY A 180 3.84 -1.11 9.29
CA GLY A 180 3.20 -2.13 8.47
C GLY A 180 2.58 -1.53 7.22
N TYR A 181 1.60 -2.20 6.65
CA TYR A 181 0.79 -1.69 5.54
C TYR A 181 -0.70 -2.00 5.76
N VAL A 182 -1.57 -1.40 4.95
CA VAL A 182 -3.03 -1.61 5.04
C VAL A 182 -3.55 -1.96 3.65
N THR A 183 -4.44 -2.95 3.59
CA THR A 183 -5.28 -3.17 2.42
C THR A 183 -6.72 -2.86 2.76
N ILE A 184 -7.44 -2.25 1.83
CA ILE A 184 -8.87 -1.94 1.95
C ILE A 184 -9.57 -2.52 0.74
N ASP A 185 -10.38 -3.55 0.93
CA ASP A 185 -11.12 -4.19 -0.16
C ASP A 185 -12.59 -3.77 -0.12
N VAL A 186 -13.24 -3.61 -1.28
CA VAL A 186 -14.70 -3.58 -1.32
C VAL A 186 -15.22 -4.93 -0.87
N ALA A 187 -16.23 -4.93 -0.01
CA ALA A 187 -16.78 -6.12 0.59
C ALA A 187 -18.28 -6.28 0.34
N ASN A 188 -18.71 -7.53 0.21
CA ASN A 188 -20.12 -7.91 0.07
C ASN A 188 -20.83 -8.05 1.43
N ALA A 189 -20.09 -8.20 2.52
CA ALA A 189 -20.61 -8.50 3.85
C ALA A 189 -19.58 -8.13 4.92
N CYS A 190 -20.05 -7.79 6.12
CA CYS A 190 -19.15 -7.66 7.27
C CYS A 190 -18.59 -9.04 7.64
N SER A 191 -17.31 -9.08 7.99
CA SER A 191 -16.55 -10.33 8.16
C SER A 191 -15.44 -10.17 9.20
N LEU A 192 -14.92 -11.32 9.67
CA LEU A 192 -13.69 -11.42 10.47
C LEU A 192 -12.59 -12.21 9.74
N GLU A 193 -12.79 -12.44 8.44
CA GLU A 193 -11.88 -13.21 7.60
C GLU A 193 -10.84 -12.27 7.00
N PHE A 194 -9.56 -12.62 7.06
CA PHE A 194 -8.50 -11.88 6.37
C PHE A 194 -8.40 -12.28 4.90
N PRO A 195 -7.69 -11.49 4.07
CA PRO A 195 -7.44 -11.83 2.66
C PRO A 195 -6.76 -13.18 2.42
N ALA A 196 -6.07 -13.75 3.42
CA ALA A 196 -5.46 -15.08 3.36
C ALA A 196 -6.43 -16.24 3.68
N ASN A 197 -7.65 -15.94 4.17
CA ASN A 197 -8.60 -16.95 4.57
C ASN A 197 -9.36 -17.55 3.38
N PRO A 198 -9.60 -18.88 3.36
CA PRO A 198 -10.40 -19.51 2.32
C PRO A 198 -11.81 -18.91 2.22
N GLY A 199 -12.20 -18.51 1.01
CA GLY A 199 -13.52 -17.91 0.74
C GLY A 199 -13.57 -16.39 0.88
N TYR A 200 -12.49 -15.74 1.34
CA TYR A 200 -12.39 -14.28 1.28
C TYR A 200 -12.46 -13.80 -0.17
N PHE A 201 -11.62 -14.37 -1.04
CA PHE A 201 -11.72 -14.22 -2.48
C PHE A 201 -12.46 -15.41 -3.10
N VAL A 202 -13.43 -15.10 -3.96
CA VAL A 202 -14.09 -16.05 -4.85
C VAL A 202 -14.25 -15.37 -6.20
N ASN A 203 -13.85 -16.08 -7.26
CA ASN A 203 -13.82 -15.56 -8.62
C ASN A 203 -15.11 -14.83 -9.01
N GLY A 204 -14.98 -13.64 -9.58
CA GLY A 204 -16.07 -12.74 -9.92
C GLY A 204 -16.59 -11.92 -8.74
N GLY A 205 -15.78 -11.75 -7.69
CA GLY A 205 -16.15 -10.93 -6.52
C GLY A 205 -17.30 -11.50 -5.71
N GLN A 206 -17.40 -12.83 -5.64
CA GLN A 206 -18.52 -13.53 -4.98
C GLN A 206 -18.19 -13.96 -3.54
N GLY A 207 -17.00 -13.58 -3.04
CA GLY A 207 -16.54 -13.89 -1.68
C GLY A 207 -16.92 -12.81 -0.69
N ILE A 208 -16.13 -12.67 0.38
CA ILE A 208 -16.19 -11.47 1.22
C ILE A 208 -15.81 -10.26 0.38
N ALA A 209 -14.70 -10.34 -0.36
CA ALA A 209 -14.29 -9.29 -1.28
C ALA A 209 -15.14 -9.28 -2.56
N ALA A 210 -15.59 -8.09 -2.94
CA ALA A 210 -16.34 -7.79 -4.16
C ALA A 210 -15.42 -7.26 -5.27
N ASN A 211 -15.92 -7.10 -6.50
CA ASN A 211 -15.13 -6.58 -7.64
C ASN A 211 -15.53 -5.16 -8.05
N ASP A 212 -16.34 -4.48 -7.27
CA ASP A 212 -16.80 -3.13 -7.62
C ASP A 212 -15.62 -2.15 -7.50
N ASN A 213 -15.19 -1.59 -8.64
CA ASN A 213 -14.16 -0.55 -8.69
C ASN A 213 -14.76 0.81 -8.28
N VAL A 214 -14.95 1.02 -6.98
CA VAL A 214 -15.63 2.21 -6.42
C VAL A 214 -14.85 2.95 -5.34
N LEU A 215 -13.75 2.40 -4.83
CA LEU A 215 -12.97 3.04 -3.78
C LEU A 215 -11.88 3.93 -4.37
N TRP A 216 -11.64 5.06 -3.72
CA TRP A 216 -10.46 5.88 -3.92
C TRP A 216 -10.05 6.47 -2.58
N GLY A 217 -8.84 7.03 -2.48
CA GLY A 217 -8.44 7.69 -1.26
C GLY A 217 -7.01 8.17 -1.29
N ASP A 218 -6.59 8.77 -0.21
CA ASP A 218 -5.25 9.31 0.00
C ASP A 218 -4.75 8.95 1.39
N TYR A 219 -3.44 9.11 1.59
CA TYR A 219 -2.83 8.97 2.90
C TYR A 219 -1.85 10.08 3.18
N PHE A 220 -1.60 10.31 4.47
CA PHE A 220 -0.64 11.27 4.97
C PHE A 220 0.24 10.63 6.03
N LEU A 221 1.56 10.74 5.84
CA LEU A 221 2.55 10.54 6.88
C LEU A 221 2.79 11.89 7.54
N VAL A 222 2.41 12.01 8.81
CA VAL A 222 2.54 13.25 9.58
C VAL A 222 3.61 13.09 10.65
N ASP A 223 4.48 14.08 10.77
CA ASP A 223 5.48 14.18 11.83
C ASP A 223 5.29 15.53 12.55
N PRO A 224 4.45 15.57 13.59
CA PRO A 224 4.18 16.79 14.34
C PRO A 224 5.43 17.34 15.04
N GLY A 225 6.40 16.48 15.39
CA GLY A 225 7.64 16.88 16.06
C GLY A 225 8.50 17.79 15.18
N ASN A 226 8.53 17.51 13.88
CA ASN A 226 9.25 18.31 12.88
C ASN A 226 8.36 19.28 12.07
N ASN A 227 7.06 19.34 12.37
CA ASN A 227 6.05 20.10 11.61
C ASN A 227 5.97 19.69 10.12
N PHE A 228 6.11 18.39 9.85
CA PHE A 228 6.04 17.85 8.50
C PHE A 228 4.78 17.04 8.27
N ALA A 229 4.31 17.09 7.02
CA ALA A 229 3.29 16.20 6.50
C ALA A 229 3.56 16.00 5.00
N GLN A 230 3.45 14.76 4.56
CA GLN A 230 3.52 14.38 3.16
C GLN A 230 2.44 13.35 2.88
N GLY A 231 1.91 13.35 1.67
CA GLY A 231 0.85 12.43 1.28
C GLY A 231 0.87 12.15 -0.21
N ASP A 232 0.16 11.08 -0.58
CA ASP A 232 -0.04 10.60 -1.94
C ASP A 232 -1.43 9.93 -1.98
N PRO A 233 -2.03 9.70 -3.17
CA PRO A 233 -3.14 8.76 -3.27
C PRO A 233 -2.73 7.41 -2.68
N LEU A 234 -3.70 6.70 -2.12
CA LEU A 234 -3.53 5.27 -1.88
C LEU A 234 -3.24 4.57 -3.21
N VAL A 235 -2.63 3.39 -3.18
CA VAL A 235 -2.43 2.61 -4.40
C VAL A 235 -3.77 2.02 -4.79
N HIS A 236 -4.29 2.43 -5.94
CA HIS A 236 -5.54 1.96 -6.48
C HIS A 236 -5.29 0.65 -7.25
N ILE A 237 -5.97 -0.42 -6.86
CA ILE A 237 -5.84 -1.75 -7.44
C ILE A 237 -7.22 -2.18 -7.94
N GLU A 238 -7.36 -2.23 -9.26
CA GLU A 238 -8.59 -2.59 -9.92
C GLU A 238 -8.87 -4.10 -9.86
N ALA A 239 -10.16 -4.45 -9.78
CA ALA A 239 -10.63 -5.78 -10.10
C ALA A 239 -11.04 -5.86 -11.56
N ALA A 240 -10.54 -6.89 -12.26
CA ALA A 240 -11.01 -7.21 -13.60
C ALA A 240 -12.32 -8.01 -13.56
N ASN A 241 -13.02 -8.03 -14.69
CA ASN A 241 -14.19 -8.89 -14.87
C ASN A 241 -13.82 -10.37 -14.73
N ALA A 242 -14.78 -11.18 -14.25
CA ALA A 242 -14.61 -12.62 -14.12
C ALA A 242 -14.16 -13.26 -15.45
N GLY A 243 -13.09 -14.06 -15.39
CA GLY A 243 -12.52 -14.75 -16.56
C GLY A 243 -11.52 -13.92 -17.38
N PHE A 244 -11.20 -12.69 -16.96
CA PHE A 244 -10.06 -11.95 -17.54
C PHE A 244 -8.73 -12.66 -17.24
N TRP A 245 -8.56 -13.12 -15.99
CA TRP A 245 -7.38 -13.81 -15.51
C TRP A 245 -7.49 -15.33 -15.65
N SER A 246 -6.36 -15.99 -15.87
CA SER A 246 -6.23 -17.45 -15.84
C SER A 246 -5.43 -17.92 -14.63
N PRO A 247 -5.66 -19.15 -14.11
CA PRO A 247 -4.79 -19.74 -13.10
C PRO A 247 -3.31 -19.72 -13.55
N GLY A 248 -2.43 -19.26 -12.66
CA GLY A 248 -1.01 -19.02 -12.93
C GLY A 248 -0.68 -17.62 -13.47
N ASP A 249 -1.66 -16.76 -13.69
CA ASP A 249 -1.41 -15.34 -13.86
C ASP A 249 -1.07 -14.67 -12.53
N TYR A 250 -0.28 -13.61 -12.62
CA TYR A 250 0.13 -12.84 -11.45
C TYR A 250 -0.97 -11.82 -11.15
N THR A 251 -1.52 -11.88 -9.95
CA THR A 251 -2.56 -10.98 -9.43
C THR A 251 -2.12 -10.45 -8.07
N PHE A 252 -2.70 -9.33 -7.62
CA PHE A 252 -2.25 -8.67 -6.38
C PHE A 252 -2.26 -9.62 -5.17
N TYR A 253 -3.33 -10.39 -4.99
CA TYR A 253 -3.45 -11.36 -3.90
C TYR A 253 -3.13 -12.80 -4.31
N GLY A 254 -2.50 -13.01 -5.47
CA GLY A 254 -2.26 -14.33 -6.05
C GLY A 254 -1.65 -15.33 -5.06
N ARG A 255 -0.70 -14.89 -4.23
CA ARG A 255 -0.05 -15.75 -3.21
C ARG A 255 -1.01 -16.31 -2.15
N TYR A 256 -2.08 -15.61 -1.83
CA TYR A 256 -3.06 -16.02 -0.82
C TYR A 256 -4.18 -16.91 -1.39
N VAL A 257 -4.39 -16.86 -2.70
CA VAL A 257 -5.35 -17.71 -3.41
C VAL A 257 -4.68 -18.87 -4.15
N GLY A 258 -3.41 -19.16 -3.85
CA GLY A 258 -2.66 -20.23 -4.51
C GLY A 258 -2.45 -20.00 -6.02
N PHE A 259 -2.47 -18.74 -6.46
CA PHE A 259 -2.34 -18.29 -7.84
C PHE A 259 -3.42 -18.86 -8.78
N ASP A 260 -4.62 -19.11 -8.27
CA ASP A 260 -5.77 -19.53 -9.09
C ASP A 260 -6.53 -18.35 -9.75
N ALA A 261 -6.07 -17.12 -9.48
CA ALA A 261 -6.62 -15.84 -9.95
C ALA A 261 -8.06 -15.53 -9.51
N SER A 262 -8.55 -16.21 -8.46
CA SER A 262 -9.87 -15.96 -7.88
C SER A 262 -10.02 -14.58 -7.21
N ASP A 263 -8.91 -13.91 -6.89
CA ASP A 263 -8.91 -12.54 -6.39
C ASP A 263 -9.19 -11.50 -7.47
N ASN A 264 -8.96 -11.81 -8.74
CA ASN A 264 -9.22 -10.92 -9.88
C ASN A 264 -8.51 -9.55 -9.87
N ARG A 265 -7.55 -9.31 -8.96
CA ARG A 265 -6.91 -8.00 -8.82
C ARG A 265 -5.77 -7.86 -9.80
N GLU A 266 -5.66 -6.68 -10.41
CA GLU A 266 -4.50 -6.39 -11.22
C GLU A 266 -3.22 -6.40 -10.38
N PRO A 267 -2.08 -6.80 -10.95
CA PRO A 267 -0.82 -6.79 -10.23
C PRO A 267 -0.10 -5.45 -10.37
N LEU A 268 0.79 -5.14 -9.43
CA LEU A 268 1.61 -3.92 -9.45
C LEU A 268 2.92 -4.10 -10.24
N ALA A 269 3.72 -3.04 -10.34
CA ALA A 269 4.99 -2.99 -11.07
C ALA A 269 6.12 -3.74 -10.36
N THR A 270 7.18 -4.05 -11.10
CA THR A 270 8.37 -4.76 -10.59
C THR A 270 9.66 -3.94 -10.69
N LEU A 271 9.67 -2.93 -11.55
CA LEU A 271 10.82 -2.08 -11.86
C LEU A 271 10.51 -0.61 -11.57
N TRP A 272 11.42 0.06 -10.86
CA TRP A 272 11.22 1.44 -10.40
C TRP A 272 12.45 2.32 -10.63
N ALA A 273 12.21 3.61 -10.81
CA ALA A 273 13.20 4.67 -10.71
C ALA A 273 12.76 5.75 -9.73
N ALA A 274 13.66 6.14 -8.84
CA ALA A 274 13.41 7.12 -7.80
C ALA A 274 14.54 8.15 -7.78
N ARG A 275 14.20 9.44 -7.64
CA ARG A 275 15.21 10.46 -7.35
C ARG A 275 15.59 10.38 -5.88
N TYR A 276 16.83 10.67 -5.55
CA TYR A 276 17.26 10.81 -4.17
C TYR A 276 18.29 11.93 -4.00
N PHE A 277 18.42 12.36 -2.75
CA PHE A 277 19.56 13.11 -2.23
C PHE A 277 19.94 12.55 -0.87
N ALA A 278 21.24 12.51 -0.60
CA ALA A 278 21.85 12.06 0.63
C ALA A 278 22.94 13.05 1.05
N GLY A 279 23.12 13.21 2.36
CA GLY A 279 24.12 14.13 2.92
C GLY A 279 23.61 15.54 3.20
N THR A 280 24.47 16.33 3.84
CA THR A 280 24.17 17.69 4.30
C THR A 280 24.70 18.70 3.28
N VAL A 281 23.86 19.19 2.38
CA VAL A 281 24.20 20.34 1.53
C VAL A 281 23.30 21.48 1.91
N ASP A 282 23.84 22.51 2.57
CA ASP A 282 23.32 23.82 3.04
C ASP A 282 21.80 24.16 3.03
N THR A 283 21.00 23.67 2.08
CA THR A 283 19.52 23.80 1.99
C THR A 283 18.75 22.47 2.10
N PHE A 284 19.44 21.33 2.20
CA PHE A 284 18.95 19.96 2.38
C PHE A 284 19.84 19.29 3.44
N ASP A 285 19.55 19.57 4.70
CA ASP A 285 20.15 19.03 5.94
C ASP A 285 19.42 17.78 6.45
N GLU A 286 18.44 17.30 5.68
CA GLU A 286 17.80 16.00 5.85
C GLU A 286 17.95 15.18 4.56
N GLU A 287 17.57 13.90 4.60
CA GLU A 287 17.83 12.93 3.53
C GLU A 287 16.52 12.43 2.92
N SER A 288 16.62 11.95 1.67
CA SER A 288 15.49 11.25 1.06
C SER A 288 15.23 9.93 1.77
N SER A 289 13.99 9.47 1.82
CA SER A 289 13.64 8.09 2.17
C SER A 289 13.03 7.39 0.96
N ILE A 290 13.37 6.12 0.78
CA ILE A 290 12.65 5.21 -0.09
C ILE A 290 11.67 4.45 0.80
N ILE A 291 10.40 4.45 0.41
CA ILE A 291 9.33 3.71 1.08
C ILE A 291 8.85 2.65 0.10
N CYS A 292 8.80 1.41 0.54
CA CYS A 292 8.45 0.28 -0.32
C CYS A 292 7.33 -0.55 0.29
N TRP A 293 6.41 -0.97 -0.56
CA TRP A 293 5.66 -2.21 -0.39
C TRP A 293 6.20 -3.29 -1.34
N ARG A 294 6.35 -4.54 -0.91
CA ARG A 294 6.85 -5.65 -1.73
C ARG A 294 6.10 -6.93 -1.49
N ASP A 295 5.93 -7.69 -2.57
CA ASP A 295 5.39 -9.04 -2.52
C ASP A 295 6.50 -10.09 -2.24
N THR A 296 6.31 -10.94 -1.23
CA THR A 296 7.15 -12.13 -0.96
C THR A 296 6.96 -13.27 -1.97
N GLY A 297 5.87 -13.28 -2.73
CA GLY A 297 5.46 -14.35 -3.63
C GLY A 297 4.97 -15.63 -2.94
N ARG A 298 4.92 -15.65 -1.60
CA ARG A 298 4.45 -16.76 -0.77
C ARG A 298 3.37 -16.26 0.17
N ASP A 299 2.48 -17.14 0.59
CA ASP A 299 1.60 -16.83 1.72
C ASP A 299 2.44 -16.76 3.00
N GLU A 300 2.74 -15.52 3.40
CA GLU A 300 3.40 -15.20 4.64
C GLU A 300 2.39 -14.66 5.67
N SER A 301 1.22 -15.28 5.83
CA SER A 301 0.25 -14.91 6.88
C SER A 301 0.56 -15.49 8.28
N GLY A 302 1.36 -16.56 8.38
CA GLY A 302 1.63 -17.28 9.65
C GLY A 302 2.67 -16.68 10.61
N PHE A 303 2.38 -16.60 11.91
CA PHE A 303 3.32 -16.07 12.91
C PHE A 303 4.56 -16.94 13.14
N PHE A 304 5.67 -16.35 13.61
CA PHE A 304 6.97 -17.01 13.74
C PHE A 304 7.59 -16.90 15.14
N THR A 305 8.63 -17.69 15.41
CA THR A 305 9.34 -17.64 16.70
C THR A 305 10.13 -16.34 16.83
N CYS A 306 9.87 -15.58 17.88
CA CYS A 306 10.57 -14.32 18.15
C CYS A 306 12.10 -14.48 18.24
N GLY A 307 12.83 -13.43 17.87
CA GLY A 307 14.30 -13.43 17.84
C GLY A 307 14.90 -14.16 16.63
N THR A 308 14.07 -14.61 15.69
CA THR A 308 14.50 -15.16 14.40
C THR A 308 13.90 -14.34 13.26
N THR A 309 14.59 -14.28 12.12
CA THR A 309 14.03 -13.71 10.89
C THR A 309 13.47 -14.87 10.04
N PRO A 310 12.15 -14.92 9.78
CA PRO A 310 11.57 -16.01 9.00
C PRO A 310 12.01 -15.90 7.53
N SER A 311 12.27 -17.02 6.87
CA SER A 311 12.41 -17.05 5.40
C SER A 311 11.09 -16.60 4.75
N PRO A 312 11.10 -15.83 3.66
CA PRO A 312 12.24 -15.46 2.81
C PRO A 312 12.95 -14.16 3.23
N PHE A 313 12.68 -13.62 4.40
CA PHE A 313 13.22 -12.33 4.82
C PHE A 313 14.70 -12.42 5.28
N PRO A 314 15.51 -11.36 5.06
CA PRO A 314 15.19 -10.18 4.25
C PRO A 314 15.02 -10.53 2.76
N LEU A 315 14.09 -9.86 2.10
CA LEU A 315 13.80 -10.07 0.69
C LEU A 315 14.99 -9.67 -0.17
N GLY A 316 15.55 -10.63 -0.89
CA GLY A 316 16.59 -10.38 -1.89
C GLY A 316 16.12 -9.39 -2.97
N ILE A 317 17.09 -8.88 -3.73
CA ILE A 317 16.88 -7.93 -4.82
C ILE A 317 17.65 -8.42 -6.06
N ASN A 318 17.08 -8.24 -7.24
CA ASN A 318 17.74 -8.65 -8.47
C ASN A 318 18.85 -7.67 -8.85
N GLN A 319 18.56 -6.36 -8.81
CA GLN A 319 19.54 -5.33 -9.14
C GLN A 319 19.18 -3.98 -8.51
N THR A 320 20.22 -3.28 -8.06
CA THR A 320 20.15 -1.86 -7.73
C THR A 320 21.20 -1.12 -8.54
N VAL A 321 20.81 -0.02 -9.19
CA VAL A 321 21.77 0.87 -9.86
C VAL A 321 21.59 2.27 -9.35
N VAL A 322 22.67 2.86 -8.87
CA VAL A 322 22.68 4.23 -8.36
C VAL A 322 23.42 5.08 -9.38
N PHE A 323 22.77 6.16 -9.84
CA PHE A 323 23.31 7.12 -10.78
C PHE A 323 23.52 8.46 -10.08
N ASP A 324 24.60 9.18 -10.42
CA ASP A 324 24.72 10.60 -10.08
C ASP A 324 24.11 11.51 -11.18
N GLU A 325 24.13 12.82 -10.93
CA GLU A 325 23.70 13.83 -11.92
C GLU A 325 24.70 14.04 -13.08
N GLN A 326 25.83 13.32 -13.09
CA GLN A 326 26.85 13.34 -14.15
C GLN A 326 26.85 12.04 -14.97
N GLU A 327 25.82 11.21 -14.84
CA GLU A 327 25.66 9.93 -15.56
C GLU A 327 26.68 8.85 -15.14
N ASN A 328 27.42 9.04 -14.05
CA ASN A 328 28.21 7.97 -13.45
C ASN A 328 27.27 7.03 -12.70
N LEU A 329 27.59 5.74 -12.72
CA LEU A 329 26.78 4.72 -12.08
C LEU A 329 27.59 3.79 -11.19
N VAL A 330 26.92 3.25 -10.18
CA VAL A 330 27.36 2.12 -9.39
C VAL A 330 26.26 1.06 -9.42
N VAL A 331 26.61 -0.12 -9.91
CA VAL A 331 25.73 -1.30 -9.88
C VAL A 331 26.04 -2.10 -8.62
N SER A 332 25.01 -2.39 -7.84
CA SER A 332 25.07 -3.45 -6.83
C SER A 332 24.43 -4.70 -7.42
N GLU A 333 25.27 -5.71 -7.69
CA GLU A 333 24.82 -7.04 -8.12
C GLU A 333 25.03 -8.06 -7.00
N THR A 334 24.10 -9.01 -6.89
CA THR A 334 24.36 -10.21 -6.09
C THR A 334 25.32 -11.11 -6.88
N SER A 335 26.59 -11.19 -6.46
CA SER A 335 27.59 -11.99 -7.18
C SER A 335 27.22 -13.47 -7.23
N PRO A 336 27.20 -14.11 -8.42
CA PRO A 336 26.96 -15.55 -8.54
C PRO A 336 28.18 -16.39 -8.13
N PHE A 337 29.32 -15.76 -7.84
CA PHE A 337 30.57 -16.43 -7.45
C PHE A 337 30.85 -16.29 -5.95
N SER A 338 31.46 -17.33 -5.36
CA SER A 338 31.85 -17.37 -3.95
C SER A 338 33.38 -17.21 -3.79
N PRO A 339 33.85 -16.33 -2.87
CA PRO A 339 33.05 -15.39 -2.09
C PRO A 339 32.59 -14.21 -2.95
N PRO A 340 31.39 -13.66 -2.72
CA PRO A 340 30.97 -12.44 -3.39
C PRO A 340 31.98 -11.32 -3.07
N PRO A 341 32.36 -10.47 -4.03
CA PRO A 341 33.06 -9.23 -3.73
C PRO A 341 32.24 -8.45 -2.70
N ILE A 342 32.92 -7.85 -1.73
CA ILE A 342 32.30 -7.02 -0.69
C ILE A 342 31.85 -5.72 -1.35
N LEU A 343 30.67 -5.74 -1.98
CA LEU A 343 29.90 -4.53 -2.21
C LEU A 343 29.13 -4.24 -0.91
N PRO A 344 28.80 -2.98 -0.60
CA PRO A 344 27.82 -2.71 0.43
C PRO A 344 26.50 -3.36 -0.01
N ASP A 345 26.17 -4.52 0.56
CA ASP A 345 24.89 -5.20 0.41
C ASP A 345 23.80 -4.29 0.99
N PHE A 346 23.35 -3.30 0.19
CA PHE A 346 22.23 -2.45 0.53
C PHE A 346 20.97 -3.02 -0.14
N ILE A 347 20.04 -3.46 0.70
CA ILE A 347 18.71 -3.89 0.28
C ILE A 347 17.75 -2.76 0.69
N PRO A 348 17.28 -1.90 -0.23
CA PRO A 348 16.42 -0.74 0.10
C PRO A 348 15.06 -1.10 0.66
N CYS A 349 14.62 -2.34 0.39
CA CYS A 349 13.30 -2.80 0.76
C CYS A 349 13.41 -4.24 1.31
N PRO A 350 14.07 -4.46 2.45
CA PRO A 350 14.35 -5.81 2.97
C PRO A 350 13.10 -6.52 3.51
N TRP A 351 12.05 -5.77 3.85
CA TRP A 351 10.78 -6.30 4.34
C TRP A 351 9.66 -6.01 3.34
N GLU A 352 8.43 -6.44 3.63
CA GLU A 352 7.31 -6.17 2.73
C GLU A 352 6.80 -4.75 2.86
N ALA A 353 6.86 -4.15 4.04
CA ALA A 353 6.65 -2.72 4.20
C ALA A 353 7.88 -2.12 4.89
N THR A 354 8.55 -1.16 4.25
CA THR A 354 9.75 -0.54 4.82
C THR A 354 9.89 0.91 4.40
N ARG A 355 10.48 1.71 5.28
CA ARG A 355 11.06 3.02 4.97
C ARG A 355 12.55 2.98 5.29
N GLU A 356 13.38 3.26 4.30
CA GLU A 356 14.85 3.32 4.45
C GLU A 356 15.37 4.70 4.02
N THR A 357 16.32 5.26 4.76
CA THR A 357 16.92 6.57 4.47
C THR A 357 18.01 6.48 3.41
N ALA A 358 18.21 7.58 2.69
CA ALA A 358 19.18 7.67 1.62
C ALA A 358 20.62 7.57 2.09
N SER A 359 20.95 7.92 3.34
CA SER A 359 22.27 7.67 3.95
C SER A 359 22.77 6.24 3.77
N ARG A 360 21.87 5.25 3.76
CA ARG A 360 22.27 3.85 3.61
C ARG A 360 22.83 3.53 2.21
N PHE A 361 22.58 4.36 1.21
CA PHE A 361 23.17 4.28 -0.14
C PHE A 361 23.93 5.55 -0.57
N GLY A 362 23.80 6.65 0.17
CA GLY A 362 24.40 7.96 -0.09
C GLY A 362 25.92 8.02 0.04
N SER A 363 26.55 6.97 0.57
CA SER A 363 28.01 6.81 0.52
C SER A 363 28.57 6.68 -0.90
N ILE A 364 27.69 6.51 -1.90
CA ILE A 364 28.03 6.37 -3.31
C ILE A 364 28.02 7.75 -3.99
N PHE A 365 26.87 8.44 -4.01
CA PHE A 365 26.71 9.80 -4.52
C PHE A 365 25.70 10.58 -3.68
N ASP A 366 25.94 11.88 -3.47
CA ASP A 366 25.08 12.77 -2.68
C ASP A 366 23.77 13.12 -3.40
N PHE A 367 23.75 13.15 -4.74
CA PHE A 367 22.56 13.47 -5.55
C PHE A 367 22.48 12.57 -6.77
N GLY A 368 21.26 12.16 -7.10
CA GLY A 368 20.99 11.48 -8.36
C GLY A 368 19.69 10.68 -8.34
N TRP A 369 19.72 9.51 -8.96
CA TRP A 369 18.56 8.63 -9.02
C TRP A 369 18.96 7.17 -8.91
N ILE A 370 18.02 6.34 -8.44
CA ILE A 370 18.21 4.93 -8.21
C ILE A 370 17.23 4.14 -9.08
N TYR A 371 17.75 3.14 -9.78
CA TYR A 371 16.98 2.09 -10.43
C TYR A 371 16.87 0.90 -9.49
N LEU A 372 15.65 0.37 -9.35
CA LEU A 372 15.32 -0.73 -8.47
C LEU A 372 14.65 -1.84 -9.29
N ASN A 373 15.32 -2.99 -9.40
CA ASN A 373 14.73 -4.22 -9.87
C ASN A 373 14.45 -5.12 -8.67
N LEU A 374 13.22 -5.01 -8.14
CA LEU A 374 12.79 -5.65 -6.89
C LEU A 374 12.35 -7.11 -7.08
N ASN A 375 12.56 -7.68 -8.27
CA ASN A 375 12.33 -9.09 -8.51
C ASN A 375 13.26 -9.97 -7.65
N THR A 376 12.82 -11.19 -7.36
CA THR A 376 13.63 -12.18 -6.62
C THR A 376 13.19 -13.60 -6.95
N ILE A 377 14.15 -14.52 -6.94
CA ILE A 377 13.98 -15.96 -7.22
C ILE A 377 13.60 -16.78 -5.98
N VAL A 378 13.15 -16.11 -4.91
CA VAL A 378 12.77 -16.77 -3.67
C VAL A 378 11.26 -16.70 -3.52
N GLY A 379 10.54 -17.68 -4.07
CA GLY A 379 9.25 -18.06 -3.50
C GLY A 379 7.98 -18.03 -4.30
N SER A 380 7.99 -17.71 -5.58
CA SER A 380 6.77 -17.74 -6.40
C SER A 380 6.75 -18.93 -7.36
N PRO A 381 5.57 -19.48 -7.72
CA PRO A 381 5.43 -20.39 -8.87
C PRO A 381 5.88 -19.77 -10.21
N SER A 382 6.00 -18.44 -10.29
CA SER A 382 6.44 -17.67 -11.45
C SER A 382 7.67 -16.80 -11.14
N ASP A 383 8.63 -17.34 -10.39
CA ASP A 383 9.93 -16.69 -10.19
C ASP A 383 10.58 -16.29 -11.53
N PRO A 384 11.21 -15.11 -11.62
CA PRO A 384 11.57 -14.18 -10.54
C PRO A 384 10.55 -13.05 -10.27
N VAL A 385 9.42 -12.98 -11.00
CA VAL A 385 8.49 -11.82 -10.94
C VAL A 385 7.98 -11.60 -9.51
N LYS A 386 8.14 -10.38 -8.99
CA LYS A 386 7.55 -9.90 -7.73
C LYS A 386 7.06 -8.47 -7.92
N GLN A 387 5.75 -8.29 -7.74
CA GLN A 387 5.17 -6.96 -7.71
C GLN A 387 5.62 -6.19 -6.46
N SER A 388 5.56 -4.87 -6.56
CA SER A 388 6.01 -3.94 -5.54
C SER A 388 5.37 -2.57 -5.77
N PHE A 389 5.48 -1.69 -4.79
CA PHE A 389 5.15 -0.28 -4.92
C PHE A 389 6.23 0.55 -4.24
N VAL A 390 6.71 1.62 -4.89
CA VAL A 390 7.78 2.46 -4.34
C VAL A 390 7.35 3.91 -4.34
N THR A 391 7.54 4.58 -3.21
CA THR A 391 7.43 6.03 -3.08
C THR A 391 8.73 6.61 -2.53
N THR A 392 8.93 7.89 -2.80
CA THR A 392 10.05 8.67 -2.26
C THR A 392 9.53 9.79 -1.39
N ALA A 393 10.16 9.95 -0.24
CA ALA A 393 9.93 11.07 0.67
C ALA A 393 11.19 11.92 0.72
N HIS A 394 11.03 13.23 0.63
CA HIS A 394 12.09 14.20 0.74
C HIS A 394 11.75 15.15 1.87
N SER A 395 12.69 15.41 2.76
CA SER A 395 12.57 16.47 3.75
C SER A 395 13.84 17.31 3.79
N ALA A 396 13.70 18.54 4.25
CA ALA A 396 14.81 19.49 4.35
C ALA A 396 14.51 20.60 5.37
N SER A 397 15.52 20.90 6.18
CA SER A 397 15.66 22.10 7.01
C SER A 397 14.58 22.34 8.03
N GLY A 398 13.81 21.32 8.43
CA GLY A 398 12.61 21.54 9.23
C GLY A 398 11.57 22.45 8.54
N LEU A 399 11.69 22.66 7.22
CA LEU A 399 10.91 23.64 6.45
C LEU A 399 10.10 23.02 5.31
N PHE A 400 10.61 21.94 4.71
CA PHE A 400 10.02 21.31 3.54
C PHE A 400 9.92 19.80 3.73
N SER A 401 8.78 19.23 3.34
CA SER A 401 8.61 17.80 3.16
C SER A 401 7.71 17.56 1.94
N VAL A 402 8.12 16.62 1.07
CA VAL A 402 7.36 16.19 -0.12
C VAL A 402 7.53 14.70 -0.32
N GLY A 403 6.40 14.01 -0.46
CA GLY A 403 6.33 12.61 -0.89
C GLY A 403 5.73 12.51 -2.29
N TYR A 404 6.16 11.52 -3.08
CA TYR A 404 5.51 11.14 -4.33
C TYR A 404 5.88 9.72 -4.76
N GLN A 405 5.03 9.11 -5.59
CA GLN A 405 5.26 7.82 -6.24
C GLN A 405 6.51 7.84 -7.13
N ALA A 406 7.34 6.81 -7.01
CA ALA A 406 8.46 6.59 -7.92
C ALA A 406 7.98 6.24 -9.33
N VAL A 407 8.84 6.40 -10.34
CA VAL A 407 8.48 6.08 -11.72
C VAL A 407 8.53 4.56 -11.91
N HIS A 408 7.43 3.93 -12.29
CA HIS A 408 7.41 2.52 -12.68
C HIS A 408 7.74 2.36 -14.17
N TYR A 409 8.44 1.28 -14.54
CA TYR A 409 8.76 0.98 -15.95
C TYR A 409 7.87 -0.11 -16.56
N ASP A 410 7.16 -0.85 -15.73
CA ASP A 410 6.46 -2.07 -16.13
C ASP A 410 5.22 -2.33 -15.27
N SER A 411 4.60 -3.48 -15.52
CA SER A 411 3.60 -4.12 -14.66
C SER A 411 3.94 -5.60 -14.59
N ALA A 412 3.73 -6.26 -13.45
CA ALA A 412 3.88 -7.71 -13.33
C ALA A 412 2.88 -8.49 -14.23
N LEU A 413 1.90 -7.80 -14.81
CA LEU A 413 1.09 -8.31 -15.92
C LEU A 413 1.96 -8.67 -17.14
N ASP A 414 2.94 -7.84 -17.47
CA ASP A 414 3.82 -8.07 -18.62
C ASP A 414 5.06 -8.85 -18.18
N LYS A 415 4.94 -10.18 -18.23
CA LYS A 415 5.99 -11.18 -17.91
C LYS A 415 7.29 -11.00 -18.74
N ARG A 416 7.37 -10.01 -19.64
CA ARG A 416 8.49 -9.76 -20.57
C ARG A 416 9.52 -8.73 -20.09
N PHE A 417 9.24 -7.94 -19.06
CA PHE A 417 10.18 -6.90 -18.60
C PHE A 417 11.08 -7.40 -17.46
N GLN A 418 12.17 -8.06 -17.83
CA GLN A 418 13.32 -8.31 -16.94
C GLN A 418 14.52 -7.52 -17.45
N VAL A 419 14.40 -6.19 -17.45
CA VAL A 419 15.49 -5.32 -17.89
C VAL A 419 16.51 -5.25 -16.76
N THR A 420 17.71 -5.76 -17.01
CA THR A 420 18.90 -5.43 -16.22
C THR A 420 19.63 -4.28 -16.91
N VAL A 421 20.12 -3.34 -16.12
CA VAL A 421 20.98 -2.27 -16.62
C VAL A 421 22.41 -2.79 -16.61
N GLU A 422 23.06 -2.85 -17.77
CA GLU A 422 24.44 -3.28 -17.92
C GLU A 422 25.37 -2.08 -18.21
N PRO A 423 26.59 -2.03 -17.66
CA PRO A 423 27.59 -1.06 -18.07
C PRO A 423 27.90 -1.20 -19.57
N ARG A 424 28.17 -0.07 -20.23
CA ARG A 424 28.37 0.01 -21.70
C ARG A 424 29.54 -0.84 -22.23
N ASP A 425 30.41 -1.35 -21.37
CA ASP A 425 31.63 -2.06 -21.76
C ASP A 425 31.43 -3.53 -22.15
N GLU A 426 30.24 -4.11 -21.96
CA GLU A 426 29.90 -5.46 -22.45
C GLU A 426 29.07 -5.47 -23.76
N LEU A 427 28.72 -4.30 -24.28
CA LEU A 427 28.03 -4.14 -25.57
C LEU A 427 28.99 -3.59 -26.64
N LEU A 428 29.99 -4.40 -27.02
CA LEU A 428 30.73 -4.21 -28.27
C LEU A 428 30.68 -5.53 -29.08
N PRO A 429 30.60 -5.41 -30.42
CA PRO A 429 29.69 -6.18 -31.29
C PRO A 429 29.93 -7.68 -31.43
#